data_AF-A0A291B6T1-F1
#
_entry.id   AF-A0A291B6T1-F1
#
_cell.length_a   1.000
_cell.length_b   1.000
_cell.length_c   1.000
_cell.angle_alpha   90.00
_cell.angle_beta   90.00
_cell.angle_gamma   90.00
#
_symmetry.space_group_name_H-M   'P 1'
#
loop_
_entity.id
_entity.type
_entity.pdbx_description
1 polymer ?
#
loop_
_entity_poly.entity_id
_entity_poly.type
_entity_poly.pdbx_seq_one_letter_code
_entity_poly.pdbx_strand_id
1 'polypeptide(L)' 'MACSHYLRISNRSQRASVTFKAKNKETIPHLAIGFTGFKLYGESEW' A
#
# COMPACT_ATOMS: atom_id res chain seq x y z
N MET A 1 25.20 -8.67 2.08
CA MET A 1 25.36 -7.30 2.59
C MET A 1 23.99 -6.63 2.61
N ALA A 2 23.42 -6.38 3.79
CA ALA A 2 22.20 -5.59 3.90
C ALA A 2 22.54 -4.13 3.57
N CYS A 3 21.88 -3.56 2.57
CA CYS A 3 22.12 -2.20 2.11
C CYS A 3 21.87 -1.23 3.28
N SER A 4 22.90 -0.49 3.71
CA SER A 4 22.84 0.41 4.88
C SER A 4 21.70 1.44 4.77
N HIS A 5 21.34 1.77 3.53
CA HIS A 5 20.20 2.61 3.21
C HIS A 5 18.85 1.99 3.64
N TYR A 6 18.65 0.70 3.40
CA TYR A 6 17.42 -0.01 3.77
C TYR A 6 17.26 -0.12 5.30
N LEU A 7 18.36 -0.38 6.01
CA LEU A 7 18.39 -0.46 7.47
C LEU A 7 18.07 0.88 8.15
N ARG A 8 18.50 1.99 7.52
CA ARG A 8 18.24 3.34 8.03
C ARG A 8 16.80 3.78 7.84
N ILE A 9 16.15 3.31 6.77
CA ILE A 9 14.73 3.55 6.49
C ILE A 9 13.87 2.78 7.49
N SER A 10 14.16 1.50 7.74
CA SER A 10 13.38 0.70 8.70
C SER A 10 13.42 1.28 10.12
N ASN A 11 14.59 1.73 10.57
CA ASN A 11 14.76 2.31 11.92
C ASN A 11 14.07 3.67 12.12
N ARG A 12 13.68 4.36 11.04
CA ARG A 12 12.88 5.60 11.10
C ARG A 12 11.44 5.40 10.66
N SER A 13 11.09 4.23 10.15
CA SER A 13 9.74 3.93 9.70
C SER A 13 8.80 3.89 10.90
N GLN A 14 7.79 4.75 10.89
CA GLN A 14 6.68 4.65 11.84
C GLN A 14 5.68 3.65 11.27
N ARG A 15 5.28 2.69 12.09
CA ARG A 15 4.27 1.70 11.68
C ARG A 15 2.90 2.38 11.73
N ALA A 16 2.25 2.51 10.58
CA ALA A 16 0.87 2.96 10.48
C ALA A 16 -0.04 1.76 10.17
N SER A 17 -1.11 1.59 10.93
CA SER A 17 -2.19 0.66 10.58
C SER A 17 -3.20 1.37 9.70
N VAL A 18 -3.52 0.79 8.55
CA VAL A 18 -4.52 1.34 7.63
C VAL A 18 -5.66 0.33 7.51
N THR A 19 -6.87 0.78 7.81
CA THR A 19 -8.09 -0.01 7.64
C THR A 19 -8.86 0.56 6.45
N PHE A 20 -9.05 -0.26 5.41
CA PHE A 20 -9.86 0.09 4.26
C PHE A 20 -11.24 -0.56 4.37
N LYS A 21 -12.30 0.22 4.15
CA LYS A 21 -13.69 -0.27 4.12
C LYS A 21 -14.31 0.09 2.77
N ALA A 22 -14.44 -0.89 1.89
CA ALA A 22 -15.25 -0.73 0.68
C ALA A 22 -16.74 -0.63 1.04
N LYS A 23 -17.44 0.28 0.38
CA LYS A 23 -18.92 0.37 0.44
C LYS A 23 -19.59 -0.57 -0.57
N ASN A 24 -18.84 -1.01 -1.58
CA ASN A 24 -19.34 -1.77 -2.70
C ASN A 24 -19.43 -3.24 -2.28
N LYS A 25 -20.50 -3.94 -2.68
CA LYS A 25 -20.62 -5.41 -2.51
C LYS A 25 -19.71 -6.19 -3.46
N GLU A 26 -18.97 -5.50 -4.31
CA GLU A 26 -18.08 -6.09 -5.31
C GLU A 26 -16.72 -6.41 -4.71
N THR A 27 -16.11 -7.47 -5.26
CA THR A 27 -14.76 -7.89 -4.93
C THR A 27 -13.77 -6.80 -5.34
N ILE A 28 -12.86 -6.43 -4.44
CA ILE A 28 -11.73 -5.56 -4.76
C ILE A 28 -10.66 -6.45 -5.42
N PRO A 29 -10.39 -6.32 -6.74
CA PRO A 29 -9.46 -7.21 -7.40
C PRO A 29 -8.01 -6.83 -7.06
N HIS A 30 -7.70 -5.53 -7.03
CA HIS A 30 -6.34 -5.02 -6.81
C HIS A 30 -6.32 -3.75 -5.94
N LEU A 31 -5.48 -3.77 -4.91
CA LEU A 31 -5.17 -2.62 -4.04
C LEU A 31 -3.70 -2.25 -4.17
N ALA A 32 -3.41 -1.01 -4.58
CA ALA A 32 -2.05 -0.49 -4.66
C ALA A 32 -1.80 0.61 -3.62
N ILE A 33 -0.63 0.57 -2.98
CA ILE A 33 -0.17 1.60 -2.05
C ILE A 33 0.93 2.40 -2.77
N GLY A 34 0.60 3.61 -3.18
CA GLY A 34 1.56 4.55 -3.77
C GLY A 34 2.13 5.51 -2.73
N PHE A 35 3.18 6.25 -3.12
CA PHE A 35 3.81 7.25 -2.26
C PHE A 35 2.85 8.37 -1.82
N THR A 36 1.87 8.71 -2.66
CA THR A 36 0.92 9.80 -2.41
C THR A 36 -0.44 9.33 -1.90
N GLY A 37 -0.71 8.02 -1.83
CA GLY A 37 -2.01 7.51 -1.39
C GLY A 37 -2.37 6.13 -1.92
N PHE A 38 -3.61 5.72 -1.63
CA PHE A 38 -4.19 4.44 -2.05
C PHE A 38 -4.92 4.58 -3.38
N LYS A 39 -4.72 3.63 -4.30
CA LYS A 39 -5.51 3.50 -5.53
C LYS A 39 -6.12 2.11 -5.60
N LEU A 40 -7.39 2.06 -6.00
CA LEU A 40 -8.13 0.85 -6.33
C LEU A 40 -8.21 0.79 -7.85
N TYR A 41 -7.96 -0.37 -8.41
CA TYR A 41 -8.07 -0.61 -9.85
C TYR A 41 -9.12 -1.67 -10.10
N GLY A 42 -9.88 -1.53 -11.17
CA GLY A 42 -10.77 -2.58 -11.68
C GLY A 42 -10.03 -3.54 -12.62
N GLU A 43 -10.64 -4.68 -12.93
CA GLU A 43 -10.09 -5.70 -13.85
C GLU A 43 -9.70 -5.16 -15.25
N SER A 44 -10.24 -4.01 -15.65
CA SER A 44 -10.06 -3.39 -16.97
C SER A 44 -9.02 -2.27 -17.03
N GLU A 45 -8.41 -1.88 -15.91
CA GLU A 45 -7.44 -0.77 -15.83
C GLU A 45 -6.08 -1.31 -15.36
N TRP A 46 -5.30 -1.83 -16.30
CA TRP A 46 -3.87 -2.06 -16.14
C TRP A 46 -3.08 -0.86 -16.67
#